data_AF-A0A2S7N0S9-F1
#
_entry.id   AF-A0A2S7N0S9-F1
#
_cell.length_a   1.000
_cell.length_b   1.000
_cell.length_c   1.000
_cell.angle_alpha   90.00
_cell.angle_beta   90.00
_cell.angle_gamma   90.00
#
_symmetry.space_group_name_H-M   'P 1'
#
loop_
_entity.id
_entity.type
_entity.pdbx_description
1 polymer ?
#
loop_
_entity_poly.entity_id
_entity_poly.type
_entity_poly.pdbx_seq_one_letter_code
_entity_poly.pdbx_strand_id
1 'polypeptide(L)' 'MELLIGLIIAGLVIALYIRYFVKGTAILLDRKAMLEEKTKMVSCTKCHTKMKRQQYDQQCPNCRALF' A
#
# COMPACT_ATOMS: atom_id res chain seq x y z
N MET A 1 22.55 -17.69 35.99
CA MET A 1 23.13 -17.56 34.63
C MET A 1 22.09 -17.85 33.55
N GLU A 2 21.37 -18.98 33.63
CA GLU A 2 20.40 -19.39 32.60
C GLU A 2 19.20 -18.45 32.43
N LEU A 3 18.67 -17.89 33.53
CA LEU A 3 17.58 -16.90 33.50
C LEU A 3 17.94 -15.59 32.79
N LEU A 4 19.20 -15.13 32.91
CA LEU A 4 19.68 -13.91 32.25
C LEU A 4 19.80 -14.10 30.74
N ILE A 5 20.28 -15.27 30.31
CA ILE A 5 20.40 -15.62 28.89
C ILE A 5 19.01 -15.69 28.24
N GLY A 6 18.03 -16.28 28.92
CA GLY A 6 16.64 -16.35 28.44
C GLY A 6 16.01 -14.96 28.22
N LEU A 7 16.24 -14.01 29.12
CA LEU A 7 15.74 -12.63 28.99
C LEU A 7 16.37 -11.88 27.82
N ILE A 8 17.68 -12.08 27.57
CA ILE A 8 18.37 -11.44 26.44
C ILE A 8 17.82 -11.96 25.11
N ILE A 9 17.62 -13.28 24.99
CA ILE A 9 17.08 -13.89 23.76
C ILE A 9 15.64 -13.41 23.53
N ALA A 10 14.80 -13.41 24.56
CA ALA A 10 13.42 -12.92 24.47
C ALA A 10 13.38 -11.45 24.02
N GLY A 11 14.23 -10.58 24.60
CA GLY A 11 14.35 -9.18 24.20
C GLY A 11 14.77 -8.99 22.75
N LEU A 12 15.74 -9.79 22.27
CA LEU A 12 16.21 -9.78 20.88
C LEU A 12 15.10 -10.15 19.89
N VAL A 13 14.35 -11.21 20.20
CA VAL A 13 13.22 -11.67 19.35
C VAL A 13 12.14 -10.60 19.27
N ILE A 14 11.76 -9.99 20.40
CA ILE A 14 10.75 -8.92 20.43
C ILE A 14 11.23 -7.70 19.63
N ALA A 15 12.48 -7.29 19.80
CA ALA A 15 13.04 -6.16 19.07
C ALA A 15 13.08 -6.40 17.55
N LEU A 16 13.47 -7.61 17.12
CA LEU A 16 13.44 -7.99 15.71
C LEU A 16 12.01 -8.04 15.17
N TYR A 17 11.08 -8.59 15.92
CA TYR A 17 9.66 -8.66 15.55
C TYR A 17 9.09 -7.26 15.31
N ILE A 18 9.31 -6.32 16.24
CA ILE A 18 8.84 -4.93 16.11
C ILE A 18 9.49 -4.26 14.88
N ARG A 19 10.81 -4.44 14.66
CA ARG A 19 11.49 -3.87 13.49
C ARG A 19 10.96 -4.43 12.17
N TYR A 20 10.70 -5.73 12.09
CA TYR A 20 10.10 -6.35 10.91
C TYR A 20 8.66 -5.89 10.69
N PHE A 21 7.87 -5.79 11.77
CA PHE A 21 6.49 -5.32 11.70
C PHE A 21 6.42 -3.87 11.22
N VAL A 22 7.25 -2.97 11.77
CA VAL A 22 7.32 -1.56 11.34
C VAL A 22 7.78 -1.42 9.89
N LYS A 23 8.76 -2.22 9.45
CA LYS A 23 9.15 -2.24 8.02
C LYS A 23 8.01 -2.75 7.14
N GLY A 24 7.32 -3.82 7.54
CA GLY A 24 6.18 -4.36 6.81
C GLY A 24 5.02 -3.38 6.71
N THR A 25 4.68 -2.68 7.80
CA THR A 25 3.63 -1.65 7.80
C THR A 25 4.04 -0.41 7.04
N ALA A 26 5.31 0.02 7.11
CA ALA A 26 5.82 1.14 6.31
C ALA A 26 5.75 0.84 4.80
N ILE A 27 6.12 -0.37 4.39
CA ILE A 27 6.00 -0.82 2.99
C ILE A 27 4.52 -0.89 2.56
N LEU A 28 3.62 -1.35 3.43
CA LEU A 28 2.19 -1.39 3.14
C LEU A 28 1.59 0.02 3.04
N LEU A 29 1.96 0.93 3.94
CA LEU A 29 1.53 2.34 3.91
C LEU A 29 2.05 3.05 2.66
N ASP A 30 3.30 2.84 2.30
CA ASP A 30 3.90 3.39 1.07
C ASP A 30 3.17 2.86 -0.18
N ARG A 31 2.90 1.55 -0.22
CA ARG A 31 2.12 0.94 -1.32
C ARG A 31 0.70 1.47 -1.39
N LYS A 32 0.06 1.72 -0.24
CA LYS A 32 -1.28 2.34 -0.17
C LYS A 32 -1.24 3.80 -0.60
N ALA A 33 -0.26 4.57 -0.14
CA ALA A 33 -0.05 5.95 -0.56
C ALA A 33 0.22 6.05 -2.07
N MET A 34 1.01 5.14 -2.64
CA MET A 34 1.26 5.07 -4.08
C MET A 34 0.01 4.68 -4.88
N LEU A 35 -0.83 3.79 -4.35
CA LEU A 35 -2.14 3.45 -4.92
C LEU A 35 -3.12 4.63 -4.83
N GLU A 36 -3.09 5.37 -3.72
CA GLU A 36 -3.96 6.52 -3.50
C GLU A 36 -3.54 7.71 -4.38
N GLU A 37 -2.25 7.95 -4.54
CA GLU A 37 -1.69 8.98 -5.42
C GLU A 37 -1.95 8.68 -6.91
N LYS A 38 -1.98 7.40 -7.30
CA LYS A 38 -2.44 6.99 -8.65
C LYS A 38 -3.94 7.13 -8.86
N THR A 39 -4.73 7.25 -7.79
CA THR A 39 -6.18 7.46 -7.90
C THR A 39 -6.57 8.92 -8.08
N LYS A 40 -5.82 9.66 -8.90
CA LYS A 40 -6.29 10.92 -9.48
C LYS A 40 -7.58 10.66 -10.26
N MET A 41 -8.64 11.40 -9.93
CA MET A 41 -9.87 11.35 -10.71
C MET A 41 -9.56 11.73 -12.15
N VAL A 42 -9.91 10.86 -13.09
CA VAL A 42 -9.71 11.06 -14.52
C VAL A 42 -11.07 11.27 -15.18
N SER A 43 -11.13 12.15 -16.18
CA SER A 43 -12.36 12.46 -16.91
C SER A 43 -12.33 11.79 -18.29
N CYS A 44 -13.31 10.94 -18.64
CA CYS A 44 -13.38 10.31 -19.98
C CYS A 44 -13.37 11.42 -21.03
N THR A 45 -12.43 11.39 -21.97
CA THR A 45 -12.35 12.37 -23.08
C THR A 45 -13.59 12.34 -23.98
N LYS A 46 -14.32 11.21 -24.00
CA LYS A 46 -15.50 11.00 -24.83
C LYS A 46 -16.83 11.39 -24.16
N CYS A 47 -17.00 11.15 -22.86
CA CYS A 47 -18.25 11.40 -22.15
C CYS A 47 -18.11 12.32 -20.93
N HIS A 48 -16.93 12.86 -20.67
CA HIS A 48 -16.58 13.77 -19.58
C HIS A 48 -16.97 13.28 -18.17
N THR A 49 -17.24 11.97 -18.03
CA THR A 49 -17.55 11.36 -16.74
C THR A 49 -16.27 11.28 -15.91
N LYS A 50 -16.32 11.84 -14.71
CA LYS A 50 -15.23 11.76 -13.72
C LYS A 50 -15.26 10.41 -13.04
N MET A 51 -14.12 9.71 -13.01
CA MET A 51 -14.00 8.42 -12.34
C MET A 51 -12.63 8.23 -11.70
N LYS A 52 -12.53 7.31 -10.75
CA LYS A 52 -11.27 6.95 -10.11
C LYS A 52 -10.43 6.10 -11.08
N ARG A 53 -9.18 6.51 -11.35
CA ARG A 53 -8.24 5.73 -12.17
C ARG A 53 -7.78 4.51 -11.37
N GLN A 54 -8.22 3.31 -11.76
CA GLN A 54 -7.89 2.05 -11.09
C GLN A 54 -6.65 1.39 -11.70
N GLN A 55 -6.44 1.48 -13.03
CA GLN A 55 -5.28 0.92 -13.72
C GLN A 55 -4.82 1.80 -14.91
N TYR A 56 -3.60 1.55 -15.40
CA TYR A 56 -3.18 1.99 -16.75
C TYR A 56 -4.02 1.18 -17.76
N ASP A 57 -4.52 1.78 -18.84
CA ASP A 57 -5.47 1.16 -19.80
C ASP A 57 -6.89 0.87 -19.29
N GLN A 58 -7.40 1.62 -18.30
CA GLN A 58 -8.80 1.47 -17.89
C GLN A 58 -9.76 1.89 -19.02
N GLN A 59 -10.82 1.12 -19.23
CA GLN A 59 -11.97 1.54 -20.02
C GLN A 59 -12.97 2.30 -19.13
N CYS A 60 -13.49 3.41 -19.64
CA CYS A 60 -14.54 4.14 -18.94
C CYS A 60 -15.83 3.28 -18.84
N PRO A 61 -16.49 3.18 -17.67
CA PRO A 61 -17.70 2.37 -17.50
C PRO A 61 -18.90 2.89 -18.31
N ASN A 62 -18.96 4.20 -18.56
CA ASN A 62 -20.03 4.82 -19.34
C ASN A 62 -19.78 4.73 -20.86
N CYS A 63 -18.66 5.29 -21.33
CA CYS A 63 -18.34 5.41 -22.76
C CYS A 63 -17.64 4.17 -23.35
N ARG A 64 -17.17 3.22 -22.52
CA ARG A 64 -16.24 2.10 -22.85
C ARG A 64 -15.00 2.50 -23.66
N ALA A 65 -14.70 3.80 -23.74
CA ALA A 65 -13.50 4.29 -24.38
C ALA A 65 -12.28 4.00 -23.49
N LEU A 66 -11.17 3.64 -24.13
CA LEU A 66 -9.86 3.54 -23.48
C LEU A 66 -9.35 4.94 -23.10
N PHE A 67 -8.69 5.02 -21.95
CA PHE A 67 -8.01 6.23 -21.45
C PHE A 67 -6.55 6.31 -21.87
#